data_AF-K1U694-F1
#
_entry.id   AF-K1U694-F1
#
_cell.length_a   1.000
_cell.length_b   1.000
_cell.length_c   1.000
_cell.angle_alpha   90.00
_cell.angle_beta   90.00
_cell.angle_gamma   90.00
#
_symmetry.space_group_name_H-M   'P 1'
#
loop_
_entity.id
_entity.type
_entity.pdbx_description
1 polymer ?
#
loop_
_entity_poly.entity_id
_entity_poly.type
_entity_poly.pdbx_seq_one_letter_code
_entity_poly.pdbx_strand_id
1 'polypeptide(L)'
;MVRTPGHMFVGYYTDSSHKDMNFLETTMIGDVNLDDFFPDEQLDSTMVGKSQNQMSRITFDKSKEYANKKYTQNKEGIHSGKLNYMFLEISKEVRRRIQPIGK
;
A
#
# COMPACT_ATOMS: atom_id res chain seq x y z
N MET A 1 3.05 8.68 4.29
CA MET A 1 3.36 7.40 4.98
C MET A 1 2.35 7.19 6.08
N VAL A 2 1.83 5.97 6.20
CA VAL A 2 0.88 5.58 7.24
C VAL A 2 1.48 4.44 8.04
N ARG A 3 1.43 4.53 9.37
CA ARG A 3 1.82 3.46 10.28
C ARG A 3 0.64 3.07 11.14
N THR A 4 0.37 1.79 11.20
CA THR A 4 -0.54 1.17 12.18
C THR A 4 0.25 0.12 12.96
N PRO A 5 -0.26 -0.40 14.09
CA PRO A 5 0.36 -1.55 14.72
C PRO A 5 0.57 -2.69 13.71
N GLY A 6 1.82 -3.18 13.59
CA GLY A 6 2.19 -4.29 12.71
C GLY A 6 2.32 -3.99 11.21
N HIS A 7 2.01 -2.78 10.72
CA HIS A 7 2.02 -2.48 9.29
C HIS A 7 2.50 -1.06 8.95
N MET A 8 3.07 -0.90 7.75
CA MET A 8 3.46 0.39 7.20
C MET A 8 3.05 0.50 5.74
N PHE A 9 2.40 1.60 5.39
CA PHE A 9 1.87 1.84 4.06
C PHE A 9 2.41 3.15 3.47
N VAL A 10 2.62 3.18 2.16
CA VAL A 10 2.84 4.41 1.40
C VAL A 10 1.56 4.74 0.65
N GLY A 11 0.97 5.89 0.98
CA GLY A 11 -0.20 6.43 0.30
C GLY A 11 0.20 7.33 -0.87
N TYR A 12 -0.56 7.27 -1.94
CA TYR A 12 -0.45 8.16 -3.09
C TYR A 12 -1.84 8.56 -3.59
N TYR A 13 -1.95 9.75 -4.17
CA TYR A 13 -3.19 10.24 -4.73
C TYR A 13 -3.37 9.74 -6.16
N THR A 14 -4.57 9.31 -6.51
CA THR A 14 -4.91 8.84 -7.87
C THR A 14 -5.50 9.94 -8.74
N ASP A 15 -5.80 11.09 -8.14
CA ASP A 15 -6.40 12.24 -8.81
C ASP A 15 -5.66 13.55 -8.45
N SER A 16 -5.79 14.56 -9.31
CA SER A 16 -5.15 15.87 -9.13
C SER A 16 -5.79 16.73 -8.03
N SER A 17 -7.02 16.40 -7.61
CA SER A 17 -7.72 17.05 -6.50
C SER A 17 -7.36 16.49 -5.12
N HIS A 18 -6.53 15.44 -5.08
CA HIS A 18 -6.01 14.80 -3.86
C HIS A 18 -7.11 14.27 -2.94
N LYS A 19 -8.18 13.71 -3.52
CA LYS A 19 -9.32 13.17 -2.76
C LYS A 19 -9.26 11.66 -2.64
N ASP A 20 -8.90 11.02 -3.74
CA ASP A 20 -8.80 9.57 -3.86
C ASP A 20 -7.38 9.16 -3.53
N MET A 21 -7.24 8.45 -2.41
CA MET A 21 -5.99 7.89 -1.95
C MET A 21 -5.98 6.40 -2.20
N ASN A 22 -4.82 5.90 -2.62
CA ASN A 22 -4.53 4.49 -2.69
C ASN A 22 -3.25 4.22 -1.88
N PHE A 23 -3.09 3.01 -1.38
CA PHE A 23 -1.99 2.64 -0.51
C PHE A 23 -1.25 1.45 -1.07
N LEU A 24 0.07 1.43 -0.91
CA LEU A 24 0.92 0.28 -1.14
C LEU A 24 1.46 -0.18 0.21
N GLU A 25 1.30 -1.47 0.49
CA GLU A 25 1.91 -2.09 1.67
C GLU A 25 3.42 -2.09 1.47
N THR A 26 4.17 -1.54 2.42
CA THR A 26 5.65 -1.48 2.34
C THR A 26 6.33 -2.56 3.14
N THR A 27 5.65 -3.17 4.11
CA THR A 27 6.18 -4.33 4.85
C THR A 27 6.34 -5.55 3.93
N MET A 28 5.59 -5.61 2.84
CA MET A 28 5.64 -6.68 1.83
C MET A 28 6.57 -6.39 0.64
N ILE A 29 7.14 -5.18 0.53
CA ILE A 29 8.03 -4.84 -0.59
C ILE A 29 9.42 -5.42 -0.28
N GLY A 30 9.67 -6.63 -0.79
CA GLY A 30 10.96 -7.33 -0.67
C GLY A 30 10.88 -8.67 0.06
N ASP A 31 9.76 -8.99 0.70
CA ASP A 31 9.50 -10.32 1.26
C ASP A 31 8.70 -11.15 0.24
N VAL A 32 9.24 -12.32 -0.10
CA VAL A 32 8.78 -13.14 -1.24
C VAL A 32 7.72 -14.14 -0.82
N ASN A 33 7.48 -14.29 0.48
CA ASN A 33 6.54 -15.27 1.03
C ASN A 33 5.13 -14.67 1.13
N LEU A 34 4.46 -14.61 -0.01
CA LEU A 34 3.09 -14.09 -0.14
C LEU A 34 2.06 -14.98 0.58
N ASP A 35 2.39 -16.24 0.84
CA ASP A 35 1.51 -17.21 1.50
C ASP A 35 1.22 -16.86 2.97
N ASP A 36 2.15 -16.18 3.65
CA ASP A 36 1.94 -15.70 5.03
C ASP A 36 0.89 -14.58 5.11
N PHE A 37 0.64 -13.89 3.98
CA PHE A 37 -0.27 -12.76 3.90
C PHE A 37 -1.58 -13.08 3.17
N PHE A 38 -1.57 -14.07 2.28
CA PHE A 38 -2.72 -14.55 1.52
C PHE A 38 -2.91 -16.08 1.65
N PRO A 39 -2.97 -16.64 2.87
CA PRO A 39 -2.99 -18.09 3.09
C PRO A 39 -4.23 -18.78 2.48
N ASP A 40 -5.33 -18.04 2.38
CA ASP A 40 -6.60 -18.53 1.81
C ASP A 40 -6.57 -18.61 0.26
N GLU A 41 -5.60 -17.96 -0.39
CA GLU A 41 -5.60 -17.82 -1.86
C GLU A 41 -4.71 -18.84 -2.60
N GLN A 42 -4.08 -19.80 -1.88
CA GLN A 42 -3.20 -20.85 -2.42
C GLN A 42 -2.57 -20.47 -3.77
N LEU A 43 -1.68 -19.47 -3.74
CA LEU A 43 -1.03 -18.94 -4.92
C LEU A 43 -0.30 -20.06 -5.72
N ASP A 44 0.12 -21.13 -5.02
CA ASP A 44 0.82 -22.30 -5.55
C ASP A 44 0.19 -22.95 -6.80
N SER A 45 -1.14 -23.06 -6.88
CA SER A 45 -1.76 -23.80 -8.00
C SER A 45 -1.86 -23.00 -9.30
N THR A 46 -1.72 -21.65 -9.24
CA THR A 46 -1.84 -20.76 -10.42
C THR A 46 -0.53 -20.07 -10.80
N MET A 47 0.54 -20.31 -10.06
CA MET A 47 1.87 -19.74 -10.28
C MET A 47 2.73 -20.57 -11.24
N VAL A 48 2.42 -21.85 -11.42
CA VAL A 48 3.12 -22.73 -12.38
C VAL A 48 2.81 -22.26 -13.80
N GLY A 49 3.79 -21.61 -14.44
CA GLY A 49 3.72 -21.16 -15.84
C GLY A 49 3.48 -19.66 -16.06
N LYS A 50 3.41 -18.82 -15.00
CA LYS A 50 3.36 -17.35 -15.15
C LYS A 50 4.75 -16.76 -15.30
N SER A 51 4.88 -15.79 -16.20
CA SER A 51 6.10 -14.99 -16.34
C SER A 51 6.36 -14.15 -15.08
N GLN A 52 7.62 -13.81 -14.83
CA GLN A 52 8.01 -12.94 -13.71
C GLN A 52 7.22 -11.62 -13.70
N ASN A 53 6.97 -11.01 -14.85
CA ASN A 53 6.20 -9.77 -14.96
C ASN A 53 4.74 -9.93 -14.50
N GLN A 54 4.11 -11.06 -14.82
CA GLN A 54 2.75 -11.36 -14.37
C GLN A 54 2.72 -11.56 -12.86
N MET A 55 3.73 -12.23 -12.30
CA MET A 55 3.88 -12.37 -10.86
C MET A 55 4.07 -11.02 -10.17
N SER A 56 4.99 -10.19 -10.65
CA SER A 56 5.21 -8.84 -10.12
C SER A 56 3.93 -8.00 -10.15
N ARG A 57 3.12 -8.13 -11.20
CA ARG A 57 1.85 -7.41 -11.29
C ARG A 57 0.82 -7.91 -10.28
N ILE A 58 0.68 -9.22 -10.11
CA ILE A 58 -0.24 -9.82 -9.13
C ILE A 58 0.15 -9.37 -7.72
N THR A 59 1.43 -9.47 -7.37
CA THR A 59 1.94 -8.99 -6.07
C THR A 59 1.67 -7.52 -5.85
N PHE A 60 1.88 -6.68 -6.87
CA PHE A 60 1.59 -5.26 -6.81
C PHE A 60 0.10 -5.00 -6.53
N ASP A 61 -0.80 -5.61 -7.30
CA ASP A 61 -2.24 -5.39 -7.14
C ASP A 61 -2.74 -5.91 -5.77
N LYS A 62 -2.22 -7.04 -5.29
CA LYS A 62 -2.51 -7.59 -3.95
C LYS A 62 -1.98 -6.71 -2.82
N SER A 63 -0.77 -6.16 -2.97
CA SER A 63 -0.21 -5.23 -1.99
C SER A 63 -1.08 -3.98 -1.83
N LYS A 64 -1.72 -3.53 -2.91
CA LYS A 64 -2.68 -2.43 -2.86
C LYS A 64 -3.94 -2.83 -2.14
N GLU A 65 -4.55 -3.95 -2.53
CA GLU A 65 -5.78 -4.44 -1.91
C GLU A 65 -5.63 -4.57 -0.39
N TYR A 66 -4.55 -5.22 0.05
CA TYR A 66 -4.24 -5.42 1.45
C TYR A 66 -4.10 -4.09 2.21
N ALA A 67 -3.30 -3.17 1.67
CA ALA A 67 -3.03 -1.87 2.29
C ALA A 67 -4.32 -1.03 2.43
N ASN A 68 -5.16 -0.99 1.39
CA ASN A 68 -6.42 -0.26 1.45
C ASN A 68 -7.39 -0.86 2.48
N LYS A 69 -7.46 -2.20 2.56
CA LYS A 69 -8.29 -2.90 3.56
C LYS A 69 -7.83 -2.55 4.98
N LYS A 70 -6.54 -2.64 5.27
CA LYS A 70 -5.97 -2.31 6.59
C LYS A 70 -6.13 -0.84 6.95
N TYR A 71 -5.90 0.07 5.99
CA TYR A 71 -6.14 1.50 6.18
C TYR A 71 -7.60 1.77 6.53
N THR A 72 -8.55 1.19 5.78
CA THR A 72 -9.99 1.38 6.00
C THR A 72 -10.43 0.89 7.37
N GLN A 73 -9.97 -0.30 7.79
CA GLN A 73 -10.25 -0.87 9.11
C GLN A 73 -9.72 0.00 10.26
N ASN A 74 -8.63 0.73 10.03
CA ASN A 74 -7.96 1.54 11.07
C ASN A 74 -8.15 3.04 10.89
N LYS A 75 -9.02 3.47 9.97
CA LYS A 75 -9.11 4.87 9.52
C LYS A 75 -9.33 5.85 10.68
N GLU A 76 -10.21 5.49 11.61
CA GLU A 76 -10.48 6.31 12.80
C GLU A 76 -9.25 6.43 13.71
N GLY A 77 -8.52 5.33 13.91
CA GLY A 77 -7.30 5.29 14.72
C GLY A 77 -6.16 6.12 14.11
N ILE A 78 -5.98 6.03 12.79
CA ILE A 78 -4.91 6.72 12.05
C ILE A 78 -4.97 8.24 12.22
N HIS A 79 -6.18 8.81 12.21
CA HIS A 79 -6.39 10.26 12.32
C HIS A 79 -6.65 10.74 13.75
N SER A 80 -6.68 9.82 14.73
CA SER A 80 -6.99 10.14 16.13
C SER A 80 -5.80 10.65 16.96
N GLY A 81 -4.58 10.53 16.46
CA GLY A 81 -3.36 10.84 17.22
C GLY A 81 -3.04 9.83 18.34
N LYS A 82 -3.72 8.68 18.39
CA LYS A 82 -3.44 7.60 19.34
C LYS A 82 -2.01 7.09 19.23
N LEU A 83 -1.45 6.66 20.36
CA LEU A 83 -0.16 5.96 20.42
C LEU A 83 -0.17 4.76 19.46
N ASN A 84 0.95 4.55 18.75
CA ASN A 84 1.15 3.49 17.73
C ASN A 84 0.45 3.69 16.38
N TYR A 85 -0.24 4.81 16.18
CA TYR A 85 -0.72 5.25 14.87
C TYR A 85 0.08 6.47 14.39
N MET A 86 0.34 6.55 13.09
CA MET A 86 1.00 7.72 12.50
C MET A 86 0.52 7.96 11.08
N PHE A 87 0.22 9.21 10.77
CA PHE A 87 -0.10 9.68 9.43
C PHE A 87 0.81 10.84 9.08
N LEU A 88 1.73 10.62 8.13
CA LEU A 88 2.64 11.63 7.62
C LEU A 88 2.24 11.97 6.17
N GLU A 89 1.71 13.16 5.97
CA GLU A 89 1.47 13.72 4.64
C GLU A 89 2.60 14.69 4.27
N ILE A 90 3.03 14.65 3.01
CA ILE A 90 3.93 15.67 2.47
C ILE A 90 3.18 17.01 2.47
N SER A 91 3.81 18.05 3.05
CA SER A 91 3.20 19.37 3.11
C SER A 91 2.91 19.92 1.71
N LYS A 92 1.91 20.79 1.60
CA LYS A 92 1.55 21.45 0.33
C LYS A 92 2.74 22.16 -0.32
N GLU A 93 3.63 22.74 0.49
CA GLU A 93 4.81 23.46 0.01
C GLU A 93 5.83 22.50 -0.61
N VAL A 94 6.16 21.41 0.07
CA VAL A 94 7.10 20.41 -0.45
C VAL A 94 6.53 19.77 -1.71
N ARG A 95 5.23 19.43 -1.71
CA ARG A 95 4.54 18.84 -2.86
C ARG A 95 4.61 19.71 -4.11
N ARG A 96 4.49 21.04 -3.99
CA ARG A 96 4.63 21.97 -5.13
C ARG A 96 6.01 21.92 -5.79
N ARG A 97 7.04 21.45 -5.09
CA ARG A 97 8.41 21.35 -5.61
C ARG A 97 8.71 19.97 -6.23
N ILE A 98 7.81 19.00 -6.08
CA ILE A 98 7.97 17.65 -6.64
C ILE A 98 7.56 17.66 -8.12
N GLN A 99 8.44 17.17 -8.99
CA GLN A 99 8.13 16.98 -10.40
C GLN A 99 7.16 15.81 -10.59
N PRO A 100 6.02 16.00 -11.29
CA PRO A 100 5.13 14.89 -11.61
C PRO A 100 5.77 13.97 -12.64
N ILE A 101 5.56 12.66 -12.48
CA ILE A 101 5.97 11.65 -13.46
C ILE A 101 4.85 11.56 -14.51
N GLY A 102 5.16 11.83 -15.78
CA GLY A 102 4.19 11.74 -16.89
C GLY A 102 3.71 13.08 -17.48
N LYS A 103 4.48 14.17 -17.31
CA LYS A 103 4.41 15.34 -18.19
C LYS A 103 5.56 15.32 -19.18
#